data_AF-A0A0B1SGV5-F1
#
_entry.id   AF-A0A0B1SGV5-F1
#
_cell.length_a   1.000
_cell.length_b   1.000
_cell.length_c   1.000
_cell.angle_alpha   90.00
_cell.angle_beta   90.00
_cell.angle_gamma   90.00
#
_symmetry.space_group_name_H-M   'P 1'
#
loop_
_entity.id
_entity.type
_entity.pdbx_description
1 polymer ?
#
loop_
_entity_poly.entity_id
_entity_poly.type
_entity_poly.pdbx_seq_one_letter_code
_entity_poly.pdbx_strand_id
1 'polypeptide(L)'
;MSDKTGTLTCNVMKFKRVSVAGQMFGDNEADEFSDENLVNRYREDPFCLRIYFEKSEEGKAIRELLMMMAVCHTVVPEKKDGKILYQCSSPDEGALVRGAARVGFEFHTRQPKKVVVSVLGADETLDVLDVIDFTSDRKRMSVVIRDAAGVIKLYTKGADTMVLERLVPGSESVIDTCHEHLEDFASYGYRTLCFAMRVIPEDEYEEWAEEYHAAGILIEGRQQALADVAEKIEKDMDFVGATAIEDKLQE
;
A
#
# COMPACT_ATOMS: atom_id res chain seq x y z
N MET A 1 -19.26 -6.39 30.09
CA MET A 1 -18.25 -6.07 29.05
C MET A 1 -18.87 -6.48 27.73
N SER A 2 -19.12 -5.51 26.84
CA SER A 2 -19.66 -5.81 25.51
C SER A 2 -18.48 -6.11 24.58
N ASP A 3 -18.52 -7.23 23.88
CA ASP A 3 -17.49 -7.64 22.93
C ASP A 3 -17.61 -6.77 21.65
N LYS A 4 -16.53 -6.12 21.22
CA LYS A 4 -16.55 -5.13 20.13
C LYS A 4 -16.88 -5.78 18.78
N THR A 5 -16.38 -6.97 18.54
CA THR A 5 -16.52 -7.66 17.24
C THR A 5 -17.92 -8.27 17.15
N GLY A 6 -18.76 -7.73 16.27
CA GLY A 6 -20.11 -8.27 16.01
C GLY A 6 -21.23 -7.78 16.93
N THR A 7 -20.95 -6.97 17.95
CA THR A 7 -21.99 -6.30 18.78
C THR A 7 -22.09 -4.79 18.53
N LEU A 8 -20.99 -4.14 18.10
CA LEU A 8 -20.95 -2.70 17.81
C LEU A 8 -20.57 -2.39 16.37
N THR A 9 -19.79 -3.25 15.71
CA THR A 9 -19.35 -3.07 14.31
C THR A 9 -19.90 -4.16 13.41
N CYS A 10 -20.08 -3.85 12.13
CA CYS A 10 -20.52 -4.80 11.10
C CYS A 10 -19.34 -5.48 10.37
N ASN A 11 -18.10 -5.21 10.80
CA ASN A 11 -16.86 -5.71 10.18
C ASN A 11 -16.77 -5.37 8.69
N VAL A 12 -17.37 -4.25 8.28
CA VAL A 12 -17.29 -3.70 6.93
C VAL A 12 -16.29 -2.56 6.94
N MET A 13 -15.13 -2.82 6.36
CA MET A 13 -14.04 -1.87 6.31
C MET A 13 -14.10 -1.02 5.05
N LYS A 14 -14.06 0.30 5.25
CA LYS A 14 -14.20 1.29 4.18
C LYS A 14 -13.00 2.22 4.15
N PHE A 15 -12.39 2.34 2.98
CA PHE A 15 -11.39 3.36 2.75
C PHE A 15 -12.08 4.72 2.69
N LYS A 16 -11.60 5.68 3.48
CA LYS A 16 -12.28 6.98 3.69
C LYS A 16 -11.44 8.18 3.34
N ARG A 17 -10.17 8.18 3.73
CA ARG A 17 -9.27 9.33 3.55
C ARG A 17 -7.85 8.88 3.29
N VAL A 18 -7.06 9.77 2.71
CA VAL A 18 -5.66 9.52 2.40
C VAL A 18 -4.84 10.80 2.53
N SER A 19 -3.63 10.66 3.04
CA SER A 19 -2.60 11.69 3.13
C SER A 19 -1.50 11.35 2.13
N VAL A 20 -1.21 12.25 1.19
CA VAL A 20 -0.17 12.07 0.17
C VAL A 20 0.33 13.42 -0.31
N ALA A 21 1.64 13.53 -0.55
CA ALA A 21 2.28 14.78 -0.97
C ALA A 21 1.91 15.98 -0.06
N GLY A 22 1.84 15.75 1.26
CA GLY A 22 1.50 16.77 2.26
C GLY A 22 0.05 17.26 2.22
N GLN A 23 -0.85 16.57 1.52
CA GLN A 23 -2.27 16.94 1.40
C GLN A 23 -3.18 15.79 1.83
N MET A 24 -4.35 16.12 2.38
CA MET A 24 -5.41 15.16 2.71
C MET A 24 -6.49 15.16 1.63
N PHE A 25 -6.96 13.97 1.27
CA PHE A 25 -8.03 13.73 0.32
C PHE A 25 -9.10 12.81 0.92
N GLY A 26 -10.32 12.92 0.39
CA GLY A 26 -11.51 12.28 0.93
C GLY A 26 -12.12 13.05 2.09
N ASP A 27 -13.33 12.63 2.48
CA ASP A 27 -14.14 13.28 3.50
C ASP A 27 -14.71 12.26 4.50
N ASN A 28 -15.30 12.78 5.59
CA ASN A 28 -15.85 11.94 6.66
C ASN A 28 -17.33 11.60 6.43
N GLU A 29 -18.03 12.31 5.54
CA GLU A 29 -19.48 12.26 5.37
C GLU A 29 -19.92 11.19 4.37
N ALA A 30 -19.20 11.06 3.27
CA ALA A 30 -19.50 10.14 2.19
C ALA A 30 -19.28 8.69 2.61
N ASP A 31 -20.20 7.82 2.23
CA ASP A 31 -20.14 6.39 2.56
C ASP A 31 -19.03 5.65 1.79
N GLU A 32 -18.57 6.20 0.67
CA GLU A 32 -17.52 5.62 -0.17
C GLU A 32 -16.53 6.69 -0.58
N PHE A 33 -15.24 6.32 -0.62
CA PHE A 33 -14.20 7.22 -1.11
C PHE A 33 -14.45 7.63 -2.56
N SER A 34 -14.54 8.94 -2.77
CA SER A 34 -14.62 9.56 -4.09
C SER A 34 -14.02 10.94 -4.00
N ASP A 35 -12.76 11.09 -4.39
CA ASP A 35 -12.10 12.39 -4.44
C ASP A 35 -11.61 12.67 -5.86
N GLU A 36 -12.37 13.51 -6.59
CA GLU A 36 -12.00 13.92 -7.93
C GLU A 36 -10.74 14.79 -7.94
N ASN A 37 -10.46 15.53 -6.88
CA ASN A 37 -9.24 16.34 -6.80
C ASN A 37 -8.00 15.45 -6.74
N LEU A 38 -8.01 14.35 -5.98
CA LEU A 38 -6.90 13.38 -5.99
C LEU A 38 -6.62 12.87 -7.41
N VAL A 39 -7.67 12.49 -8.13
CA VAL A 39 -7.57 11.98 -9.50
C VAL A 39 -7.13 13.09 -10.47
N ASN A 40 -7.64 14.30 -10.30
CA ASN A 40 -7.26 15.45 -11.11
C ASN A 40 -5.80 15.83 -10.85
N ARG A 41 -5.32 15.87 -9.61
CA ARG A 41 -3.89 16.11 -9.30
C ARG A 41 -2.98 15.07 -9.95
N TYR A 42 -3.42 13.81 -10.01
CA TYR A 42 -2.73 12.76 -10.75
C TYR A 42 -2.74 12.98 -12.29
N ARG A 43 -3.79 13.61 -12.84
CA ARG A 43 -4.04 13.83 -14.28
C ARG A 43 -3.57 15.18 -14.81
N GLU A 44 -3.60 16.24 -14.00
CA GLU A 44 -3.32 17.65 -14.32
C GLU A 44 -1.82 17.90 -14.53
N ASP A 45 -1.04 16.84 -14.55
CA ASP A 45 0.28 16.84 -15.11
C ASP A 45 0.23 16.99 -16.64
N PRO A 46 0.66 18.12 -17.23
CA PRO A 46 0.31 18.49 -18.61
C PRO A 46 0.85 17.59 -19.74
N PHE A 47 1.44 16.43 -19.46
CA PHE A 47 2.10 15.60 -20.47
C PHE A 47 1.97 14.07 -20.32
N CYS A 48 0.90 13.52 -19.73
CA CYS A 48 0.80 12.07 -19.51
C CYS A 48 -0.20 11.31 -20.40
N LEU A 49 -0.02 11.43 -21.72
CA LEU A 49 -0.46 10.42 -22.70
C LEU A 49 0.71 9.62 -23.30
N ARG A 50 1.90 9.66 -22.67
CA ARG A 50 3.06 8.88 -23.11
C ARG A 50 3.97 8.53 -21.94
N ILE A 51 3.99 7.24 -21.62
CA ILE A 51 5.13 6.44 -21.12
C ILE A 51 6.27 7.30 -20.51
N TYR A 52 6.25 7.43 -19.18
CA TYR A 52 7.39 7.70 -18.29
C TYR A 52 8.11 9.06 -18.29
N PHE A 53 7.69 10.11 -19.03
CA PHE A 53 8.37 11.42 -18.91
C PHE A 53 7.54 12.48 -18.17
N GLU A 54 8.16 12.97 -17.08
CA GLU A 54 7.87 14.19 -16.31
C GLU A 54 6.48 14.29 -15.68
N LYS A 55 6.23 13.46 -14.64
CA LYS A 55 5.25 13.83 -13.62
C LYS A 55 5.89 14.74 -12.56
N SER A 56 5.14 15.72 -12.07
CA SER A 56 5.33 16.44 -10.82
C SER A 56 5.55 15.46 -9.66
N GLU A 57 6.31 15.89 -8.66
CA GLU A 57 6.57 15.08 -7.47
C GLU A 57 5.26 14.71 -6.75
N GLU A 58 4.26 15.57 -6.77
CA GLU A 58 2.90 15.27 -6.28
C GLU A 58 2.24 14.14 -7.09
N GLY A 59 2.19 14.25 -8.42
CA GLY A 59 1.59 13.24 -9.28
C GLY A 59 2.29 11.87 -9.20
N LYS A 60 3.62 11.86 -9.00
CA LYS A 60 4.39 10.64 -8.71
C LYS A 60 4.00 10.03 -7.37
N ALA A 61 3.97 10.83 -6.29
CA ALA A 61 3.61 10.35 -4.96
C ALA A 61 2.18 9.76 -4.94
N ILE A 62 1.22 10.44 -5.56
CA ILE A 62 -0.16 9.93 -5.71
C ILE A 62 -0.15 8.60 -6.46
N ARG A 63 0.58 8.49 -7.58
CA ARG A 63 0.67 7.25 -8.35
C ARG A 63 1.19 6.11 -7.49
N GLU A 64 2.31 6.32 -6.82
CA GLU A 64 2.96 5.26 -6.04
C GLU A 64 2.05 4.82 -4.88
N LEU A 65 1.38 5.75 -4.19
CA LEU A 65 0.44 5.39 -3.13
C LEU A 65 -0.72 4.53 -3.64
N LEU A 66 -1.37 4.95 -4.73
CA LEU A 66 -2.49 4.21 -5.31
C LEU A 66 -2.05 2.86 -5.86
N MET A 67 -0.85 2.78 -6.44
CA MET A 67 -0.26 1.52 -6.87
C MET A 67 0.02 0.60 -5.67
N MET A 68 0.62 1.11 -4.59
CA MET A 68 0.87 0.34 -3.36
C MET A 68 -0.42 -0.20 -2.76
N MET A 69 -1.49 0.60 -2.72
CA MET A 69 -2.82 0.13 -2.28
C MET A 69 -3.35 -1.02 -3.16
N ALA A 70 -3.06 -1.00 -4.46
CA ALA A 70 -3.51 -1.98 -5.45
C ALA A 70 -2.62 -3.23 -5.55
N VAL A 71 -1.41 -3.26 -4.97
CA VAL A 71 -0.48 -4.40 -5.16
C VAL A 71 0.17 -4.92 -3.89
N CYS A 72 0.36 -4.08 -2.87
CA CYS A 72 1.02 -4.47 -1.63
C CYS A 72 0.05 -5.21 -0.70
N HIS A 73 -0.43 -6.38 -1.10
CA HIS A 73 -1.40 -7.22 -0.38
C HIS A 73 -1.41 -8.65 -0.92
N THR A 74 -2.17 -9.55 -0.29
CA THR A 74 -2.40 -10.93 -0.76
C THR A 74 -3.80 -11.19 -1.31
N VAL A 75 -4.64 -10.15 -1.43
CA VAL A 75 -5.99 -10.22 -2.05
C VAL A 75 -5.97 -10.93 -3.41
N VAL A 76 -6.98 -11.77 -3.62
CA VAL A 76 -7.20 -12.53 -4.86
C VAL A 76 -8.39 -11.94 -5.60
N PRO A 77 -8.22 -11.52 -6.87
CA PRO A 77 -9.32 -11.00 -7.69
C PRO A 77 -10.03 -12.17 -8.39
N GLU A 78 -11.37 -12.15 -8.37
CA GLU A 78 -12.24 -13.09 -9.07
C GLU A 78 -13.16 -12.34 -10.02
N LYS A 79 -13.09 -12.65 -11.32
CA LYS A 79 -13.98 -12.05 -12.32
C LYS A 79 -15.32 -12.79 -12.35
N LYS A 80 -16.40 -12.10 -11.99
CA LYS A 80 -17.77 -12.63 -11.99
C LYS A 80 -18.71 -11.62 -12.65
N ASP A 81 -19.46 -12.07 -13.66
CA ASP A 81 -20.45 -11.25 -14.38
C ASP A 81 -19.91 -9.91 -14.89
N GLY A 82 -18.65 -9.89 -15.35
CA GLY A 82 -17.98 -8.68 -15.85
C GLY A 82 -17.50 -7.71 -14.76
N LYS A 83 -17.66 -8.05 -13.47
CA LYS A 83 -17.14 -7.30 -12.32
C LYS A 83 -16.03 -8.08 -11.63
N ILE A 84 -15.13 -7.38 -10.95
CA ILE A 84 -14.10 -8.00 -10.12
C ILE A 84 -14.59 -8.03 -8.68
N LEU A 85 -14.52 -9.21 -8.09
CA LEU A 85 -14.75 -9.45 -6.66
C LEU A 85 -13.40 -9.71 -6.00
N TYR A 86 -13.16 -9.06 -4.86
CA TYR A 86 -11.91 -9.20 -4.12
C TYR A 86 -12.09 -10.14 -2.93
N GLN A 87 -11.43 -11.29 -2.98
CA GLN A 87 -11.32 -12.23 -1.87
C GLN A 87 -10.12 -11.83 -1.01
N CYS A 88 -10.39 -11.44 0.24
CA CYS A 88 -9.37 -10.93 1.15
C CYS A 88 -9.50 -11.60 2.53
N SER A 89 -8.38 -12.06 3.09
CA SER A 89 -8.33 -12.57 4.47
C SER A 89 -8.37 -11.44 5.50
N SER A 90 -7.82 -10.27 5.15
CA SER A 90 -7.90 -9.05 5.94
C SER A 90 -8.89 -8.08 5.29
N PRO A 91 -9.93 -7.62 6.02
CA PRO A 91 -10.92 -6.71 5.45
C PRO A 91 -10.33 -5.31 5.15
N ASP A 92 -9.29 -4.90 5.87
CA ASP A 92 -8.54 -3.67 5.65
C ASP A 92 -7.85 -3.68 4.28
N GLU A 93 -7.20 -4.79 3.93
CA GLU A 93 -6.61 -4.95 2.60
C GLU A 93 -7.67 -4.88 1.51
N GLY A 94 -8.81 -5.53 1.73
CA GLY A 94 -9.94 -5.41 0.81
C GLY A 94 -10.42 -3.97 0.65
N ALA A 95 -10.43 -3.18 1.73
CA ALA A 95 -10.84 -1.78 1.71
C ALA A 95 -9.85 -0.93 0.88
N LEU A 96 -8.55 -1.14 1.05
CA LEU A 96 -7.51 -0.46 0.27
C LEU A 96 -7.62 -0.77 -1.22
N VAL A 97 -7.74 -2.05 -1.60
CA VAL A 97 -7.84 -2.47 -3.01
C VAL A 97 -9.10 -1.91 -3.67
N ARG A 98 -10.24 -1.95 -2.96
CA ARG A 98 -11.48 -1.33 -3.44
C ARG A 98 -11.35 0.19 -3.55
N GLY A 99 -10.66 0.83 -2.61
CA GLY A 99 -10.36 2.26 -2.64
C GLY A 99 -9.57 2.66 -3.88
N ALA A 100 -8.46 1.96 -4.15
CA ALA A 100 -7.64 2.18 -5.34
C ALA A 100 -8.43 1.95 -6.63
N ALA A 101 -9.22 0.87 -6.71
CA ALA A 101 -10.04 0.58 -7.89
C ALA A 101 -11.06 1.69 -8.20
N ARG A 102 -11.64 2.32 -7.18
CA ARG A 102 -12.62 3.42 -7.35
C ARG A 102 -12.03 4.67 -7.98
N VAL A 103 -10.75 4.91 -7.77
CA VAL A 103 -10.02 6.03 -8.40
C VAL A 103 -9.26 5.60 -9.66
N GLY A 104 -9.58 4.42 -10.18
CA GLY A 104 -9.07 3.93 -11.45
C GLY A 104 -7.70 3.24 -11.38
N PHE A 105 -7.31 2.70 -10.23
CA PHE A 105 -6.20 1.76 -10.07
C PHE A 105 -6.77 0.37 -9.74
N GLU A 106 -7.35 -0.28 -10.75
CA GLU A 106 -8.10 -1.53 -10.58
C GLU A 106 -7.17 -2.74 -10.71
N PHE A 107 -6.84 -3.36 -9.59
CA PHE A 107 -6.13 -4.65 -9.57
C PHE A 107 -7.05 -5.76 -10.07
N HIS A 108 -6.71 -6.42 -11.18
CA HIS A 108 -7.64 -7.40 -11.78
C HIS A 108 -7.06 -8.78 -12.01
N THR A 109 -5.74 -8.92 -11.99
CA THR A 109 -5.09 -10.22 -12.22
C THR A 109 -3.99 -10.46 -11.20
N ARG A 110 -3.99 -11.66 -10.60
CA ARG A 110 -2.88 -12.20 -9.81
C ARG A 110 -2.42 -13.53 -10.39
N GLN A 111 -1.13 -13.63 -10.62
CA GLN A 111 -0.41 -14.84 -10.96
C GLN A 111 0.73 -15.04 -9.94
N PRO A 112 1.35 -16.22 -9.85
CA PRO A 112 2.37 -16.49 -8.83
C PRO A 112 3.55 -15.50 -8.80
N LYS A 113 3.92 -14.93 -9.96
CA LYS A 113 5.04 -13.98 -10.09
C LYS A 113 4.66 -12.66 -10.77
N LYS A 114 3.36 -12.40 -10.98
CA LYS A 114 2.90 -11.22 -11.71
C LYS A 114 1.57 -10.72 -11.17
N VAL A 115 1.39 -9.42 -11.16
CA VAL A 115 0.09 -8.78 -10.95
C VAL A 115 -0.20 -7.82 -12.10
N VAL A 116 -1.49 -7.61 -12.39
CA VAL A 116 -1.93 -6.64 -13.39
C VAL A 116 -2.91 -5.67 -12.76
N VAL A 117 -2.63 -4.38 -12.93
CA VAL A 117 -3.44 -3.27 -12.47
C VAL A 117 -3.85 -2.45 -13.69
N SER A 118 -5.14 -2.22 -13.87
CA SER A 118 -5.66 -1.26 -14.84
C SER A 118 -5.56 0.13 -14.25
N VAL A 119 -4.64 0.93 -14.77
CA VAL A 119 -4.40 2.33 -14.39
C VAL A 119 -5.10 3.23 -15.38
N LEU A 120 -6.20 3.84 -14.94
CA LEU A 120 -7.11 4.66 -15.74
C LEU A 120 -7.53 4.00 -17.07
N GLY A 121 -7.72 2.68 -17.07
CA GLY A 121 -8.13 1.89 -18.23
C GLY A 121 -6.97 1.33 -19.07
N ALA A 122 -5.72 1.60 -18.69
CA ALA A 122 -4.54 1.00 -19.32
C ALA A 122 -3.91 -0.04 -18.38
N ASP A 123 -3.74 -1.27 -18.88
CA ASP A 123 -3.13 -2.33 -18.08
C ASP A 123 -1.63 -2.13 -17.90
N GLU A 124 -1.20 -2.15 -16.63
CA GLU A 124 0.19 -2.21 -16.23
C GLU A 124 0.46 -3.57 -15.56
N THR A 125 1.47 -4.29 -16.07
CA THR A 125 1.92 -5.55 -15.49
C THR A 125 3.16 -5.32 -14.65
N LEU A 126 3.15 -5.84 -13.43
CA LEU A 126 4.27 -5.79 -12.51
C LEU A 126 4.69 -7.22 -12.18
N ASP A 127 5.99 -7.49 -12.23
CA ASP A 127 6.54 -8.74 -11.73
C ASP A 127 6.60 -8.66 -10.20
N VAL A 128 6.05 -9.67 -9.52
CA VAL A 128 6.18 -9.83 -8.06
C VAL A 128 7.40 -10.70 -7.82
N LEU A 129 8.42 -10.08 -7.24
CA LEU A 129 9.70 -10.70 -6.98
C LEU A 129 9.65 -11.47 -5.66
N ASP A 130 9.26 -10.79 -4.58
CA ASP A 130 9.08 -11.36 -3.25
C ASP A 130 7.94 -10.68 -2.48
N VAL A 131 7.36 -11.42 -1.53
CA VAL A 131 6.35 -10.93 -0.60
C VAL A 131 6.84 -11.19 0.82
N ILE A 132 6.94 -10.13 1.63
CA ILE A 132 7.30 -10.22 3.03
C ILE A 132 6.02 -10.05 3.86
N ASP A 133 5.45 -11.18 4.26
CA ASP A 133 4.13 -11.25 4.87
C ASP A 133 4.00 -10.42 6.16
N PHE A 134 2.79 -9.94 6.38
CA PHE A 134 2.41 -9.35 7.66
C PHE A 134 2.56 -10.37 8.80
N THR A 135 3.15 -9.93 9.92
CA THR A 135 3.11 -10.64 11.19
C THR A 135 2.73 -9.68 12.32
N SER A 136 2.17 -10.22 13.41
CA SER A 136 1.85 -9.44 14.62
C SER A 136 3.05 -8.73 15.23
N ASP A 137 4.23 -9.32 15.04
CA ASP A 137 5.48 -8.83 15.62
C ASP A 137 6.05 -7.69 14.78
N ARG A 138 5.97 -7.81 13.45
CA ARG A 138 6.49 -6.80 12.51
C ARG A 138 5.51 -5.65 12.27
N LYS A 139 4.20 -5.91 12.37
CA LYS A 139 3.08 -4.99 12.12
C LYS A 139 3.16 -4.21 10.80
N ARG A 140 3.77 -4.82 9.79
CA ARG A 140 3.91 -4.30 8.43
C ARG A 140 4.01 -5.45 7.44
N MET A 141 3.70 -5.17 6.18
CA MET A 141 3.84 -6.07 5.04
C MET A 141 4.59 -5.33 3.94
N SER A 142 5.38 -6.07 3.18
CA SER A 142 6.08 -5.53 2.03
C SER A 142 5.97 -6.42 0.81
N VAL A 143 6.03 -5.83 -0.37
CA VAL A 143 6.13 -6.52 -1.64
C VAL A 143 7.27 -5.91 -2.43
N VAL A 144 8.17 -6.77 -2.93
CA VAL A 144 9.20 -6.38 -3.90
C VAL A 144 8.64 -6.62 -5.28
N ILE A 145 8.58 -5.57 -6.09
CA ILE A 145 8.10 -5.63 -7.47
C ILE A 145 9.18 -5.17 -8.44
N ARG A 146 9.07 -5.61 -9.69
CA ARG A 146 9.75 -5.01 -10.83
C ARG A 146 8.73 -4.47 -11.80
N ASP A 147 8.86 -3.19 -12.15
CA ASP A 147 7.96 -2.55 -13.09
C ASP A 147 8.35 -2.80 -14.55
N ALA A 148 7.54 -2.31 -15.49
CA ALA A 148 7.77 -2.48 -16.92
C ALA A 148 9.05 -1.79 -17.44
N ALA A 149 9.60 -0.84 -16.69
CA ALA A 149 10.88 -0.20 -16.99
C ALA A 149 12.08 -0.99 -16.43
N GLY A 150 11.82 -2.11 -15.72
CA GLY A 150 12.85 -2.92 -15.08
C GLY A 150 13.30 -2.40 -13.72
N VAL A 151 12.62 -1.37 -13.17
CA VAL A 151 12.99 -0.81 -11.87
C VAL A 151 12.43 -1.70 -10.76
N ILE A 152 13.31 -2.12 -9.84
CA ILE A 152 12.89 -2.84 -8.63
C ILE A 152 12.46 -1.84 -7.57
N LYS A 153 11.28 -2.06 -6.99
CA LYS A 153 10.74 -1.26 -5.89
C LYS A 153 10.32 -2.16 -4.74
N LEU A 154 10.77 -1.81 -3.55
CA LEU A 154 10.19 -2.29 -2.30
C LEU A 154 9.00 -1.39 -1.96
N TYR A 155 7.82 -1.97 -1.82
CA TYR A 155 6.64 -1.30 -1.30
C TYR A 155 6.30 -1.85 0.08
N THR A 156 6.21 -0.96 1.07
CA THR A 156 5.93 -1.31 2.47
C THR A 156 4.69 -0.58 2.96
N LYS A 157 3.76 -1.31 3.58
CA LYS A 157 2.64 -0.74 4.34
C LYS A 157 2.61 -1.27 5.76
N GLY A 158 2.28 -0.44 6.74
CA GLY A 158 2.25 -0.89 8.12
C GLY A 158 1.78 0.17 9.12
N ALA A 159 1.90 -0.18 10.40
CA ALA A 159 1.68 0.77 11.48
C ALA A 159 2.64 1.96 11.36
N ASP A 160 2.15 3.13 11.74
CA ASP A 160 2.87 4.41 11.81
C ASP A 160 4.32 4.26 12.29
N THR A 161 4.52 3.93 13.56
CA THR A 161 5.84 3.78 14.19
C THR A 161 6.74 2.80 13.42
N MET A 162 6.20 1.68 12.95
CA MET A 162 6.98 0.67 12.24
C MET A 162 7.47 1.12 10.87
N VAL A 163 6.70 1.99 10.18
CA VAL A 163 7.10 2.51 8.87
C VAL A 163 8.01 3.73 9.04
N LEU A 164 7.66 4.65 9.94
CA LEU A 164 8.38 5.92 10.10
C LEU A 164 9.81 5.75 10.63
N GLU A 165 10.07 4.75 11.47
CA GLU A 165 11.42 4.42 11.97
C GLU A 165 12.40 3.90 10.89
N ARG A 166 11.89 3.56 9.70
CA ARG A 166 12.68 2.98 8.60
C ARG A 166 12.87 3.95 7.43
N LEU A 167 12.49 5.20 7.62
CA LEU A 167 12.66 6.23 6.60
C LEU A 167 14.11 6.70 6.50
N VAL A 168 14.47 7.28 5.35
CA VAL A 168 15.77 7.93 5.16
C VAL A 168 15.98 9.05 6.20
N PRO A 169 17.22 9.26 6.70
CA PRO A 169 17.54 10.42 7.53
C PRO A 169 17.19 11.74 6.82
N GLY A 170 16.70 12.74 7.56
CA GLY A 170 16.24 14.00 6.97
C GLY A 170 14.73 14.05 6.66
N SER A 171 13.98 12.99 7.00
CA SER A 171 12.53 12.89 6.78
C SER A 171 11.68 13.61 7.84
N GLU A 172 12.27 14.37 8.77
CA GLU A 172 11.58 14.90 9.95
C GLU A 172 10.38 15.77 9.57
N SER A 173 10.53 16.65 8.57
CA SER A 173 9.42 17.50 8.12
C SER A 173 8.23 16.72 7.56
N VAL A 174 8.50 15.62 6.83
CA VAL A 174 7.46 14.75 6.28
C VAL A 174 6.80 13.93 7.38
N ILE A 175 7.58 13.48 8.37
CA ILE A 175 7.09 12.79 9.56
C ILE A 175 6.15 13.69 10.35
N ASP A 176 6.52 14.96 10.57
CA ASP A 176 5.69 15.92 11.32
C ASP A 176 4.33 16.14 10.62
N THR A 177 4.33 16.41 9.31
CA THR A 177 3.08 16.54 8.53
C THR A 177 2.26 15.24 8.54
N CYS A 178 2.94 14.08 8.46
CA CYS A 178 2.27 12.78 8.53
C CYS A 178 1.56 12.59 9.88
N HIS A 179 2.24 12.88 10.99
CA HIS A 179 1.66 12.78 12.33
C HIS A 179 0.43 13.67 12.48
N GLU A 180 0.46 14.93 12.02
CA GLU A 180 -0.70 15.82 12.07
C GLU A 180 -1.91 15.21 11.34
N HIS A 181 -1.70 14.63 10.15
CA HIS A 181 -2.78 13.99 9.39
C HIS A 181 -3.26 12.68 10.03
N LEU A 182 -2.34 11.87 10.59
CA LEU A 182 -2.68 10.64 11.29
C LEU A 182 -3.50 10.91 12.57
N GLU A 183 -3.17 11.97 13.31
CA GLU A 183 -3.94 12.42 14.47
C GLU A 183 -5.34 12.87 14.07
N ASP A 184 -5.48 13.63 12.97
CA ASP A 184 -6.78 14.00 12.42
C ASP A 184 -7.60 12.74 12.08
N PHE A 185 -7.04 11.78 11.34
CA PHE A 185 -7.72 10.52 11.00
C PHE A 185 -8.12 9.72 12.25
N ALA A 186 -7.24 9.62 13.23
CA ALA A 186 -7.50 8.92 14.48
C ALA A 186 -8.59 9.60 15.31
N SER A 187 -8.74 10.93 15.23
CA SER A 187 -9.80 11.67 15.93
C SER A 187 -11.22 11.28 15.46
N TYR A 188 -11.34 10.80 14.21
CA TYR A 188 -12.58 10.23 13.65
C TYR A 188 -12.72 8.71 13.90
N GLY A 189 -11.79 8.11 14.64
CA GLY A 189 -11.78 6.68 14.94
C GLY A 189 -11.34 5.79 13.77
N TYR A 190 -10.72 6.36 12.74
CA TYR A 190 -10.22 5.59 11.61
C TYR A 190 -8.95 4.82 11.95
N ARG A 191 -8.83 3.63 11.36
CA ARG A 191 -7.61 2.84 11.40
C ARG A 191 -6.66 3.36 10.34
N THR A 192 -5.44 3.67 10.75
CA THR A 192 -4.43 4.28 9.90
C THR A 192 -3.38 3.27 9.47
N LEU A 193 -2.83 3.46 8.27
CA LEU A 193 -1.67 2.73 7.76
C LEU A 193 -0.75 3.71 7.04
N CYS A 194 0.55 3.60 7.30
CA CYS A 194 1.59 4.34 6.60
C CYS A 194 2.15 3.51 5.45
N PHE A 195 2.61 4.21 4.41
CA PHE A 195 3.16 3.65 3.19
C PHE A 195 4.53 4.29 2.93
N ALA A 196 5.53 3.45 2.70
CA ALA A 196 6.86 3.88 2.30
C ALA A 196 7.37 2.98 1.19
N MET A 197 8.23 3.53 0.34
CA MET A 197 8.84 2.78 -0.75
C MET A 197 10.34 2.98 -0.80
N ARG A 198 11.02 2.09 -1.52
CA ARG A 198 12.42 2.29 -1.87
C ARG A 198 12.69 1.69 -3.25
N VAL A 199 13.45 2.40 -4.08
CA VAL A 199 14.01 1.83 -5.31
C VAL A 199 15.25 1.03 -4.93
N ILE A 200 15.29 -0.26 -5.29
CA ILE A 200 16.37 -1.17 -4.92
C ILE A 200 17.25 -1.42 -6.16
N PRO A 201 18.58 -1.25 -6.07
CA PRO A 201 19.51 -1.70 -7.09
C PRO A 201 19.39 -3.20 -7.37
N GLU A 202 19.62 -3.62 -8.61
CA GLU A 202 19.48 -5.03 -9.02
C GLU A 202 20.41 -5.94 -8.21
N ASP A 203 21.67 -5.53 -8.01
CA ASP A 203 22.69 -6.26 -7.25
C ASP A 203 22.34 -6.38 -5.76
N GLU A 204 21.84 -5.30 -5.15
CA GLU A 204 21.37 -5.33 -3.77
C GLU A 204 20.18 -6.30 -3.60
N TYR A 205 19.24 -6.31 -4.54
CA TYR A 205 18.11 -7.23 -4.50
C TYR A 205 18.54 -8.69 -4.70
N GLU A 206 19.42 -8.98 -5.65
CA GLU A 206 19.90 -10.34 -5.91
C GLU A 206 20.57 -10.94 -4.67
N GLU A 207 21.46 -10.20 -4.01
CA GLU A 207 22.10 -10.63 -2.76
C GLU A 207 21.08 -10.87 -1.65
N TRP A 208 20.15 -9.93 -1.46
CA TRP A 208 19.10 -10.06 -0.44
C TRP A 208 18.17 -11.26 -0.71
N ALA A 209 17.79 -11.50 -1.96
CA ALA A 209 16.88 -12.56 -2.34
C ALA A 209 17.49 -13.96 -2.10
N GLU A 210 18.80 -14.12 -2.34
CA GLU A 210 19.53 -15.35 -2.00
C GLU A 210 19.48 -15.63 -0.49
N GLU A 211 19.75 -14.62 0.34
CA GLU A 211 19.66 -14.74 1.79
C GLU A 211 18.23 -15.03 2.28
N TYR A 212 17.24 -14.33 1.71
CA TYR A 212 15.84 -14.48 2.09
C TYR A 212 15.31 -15.87 1.74
N HIS A 213 15.69 -16.39 0.57
CA HIS A 213 15.41 -17.76 0.17
C HIS A 213 16.05 -18.78 1.11
N ALA A 214 17.33 -18.60 1.44
CA ALA A 214 18.06 -19.46 2.37
C ALA A 214 17.40 -19.50 3.76
N ALA A 215 16.95 -18.34 4.26
CA ALA A 215 16.18 -18.25 5.51
C ALA A 215 14.84 -18.99 5.41
N GLY A 216 14.15 -18.90 4.27
CA GLY A 216 12.84 -19.51 4.04
C GLY A 216 12.82 -21.04 4.00
N ILE A 217 13.96 -21.67 3.70
CA ILE A 217 14.09 -23.14 3.65
C ILE A 217 14.60 -23.76 4.97
N LEU A 218 14.88 -22.95 6.00
CA LEU A 218 15.29 -23.45 7.31
C LEU A 218 14.18 -24.30 7.96
N ILE A 219 14.58 -25.38 8.63
CA ILE A 219 13.66 -26.26 9.38
C ILE A 219 13.37 -25.65 10.76
N GLU A 220 14.40 -25.18 11.45
CA GLU A 220 14.32 -24.56 12.77
C GLU A 220 14.70 -23.08 12.67
N GLY A 221 14.06 -22.22 13.47
CA GLY A 221 14.37 -20.79 13.51
C GLY A 221 13.94 -19.99 12.27
N ARG A 222 13.26 -20.60 11.30
CA ARG A 222 12.83 -19.98 10.03
C ARG A 222 12.14 -18.61 10.20
N GLN A 223 11.20 -18.49 11.12
CA GLN A 223 10.45 -17.24 11.32
C GLN A 223 11.38 -16.09 11.75
N GLN A 224 12.30 -16.35 12.68
CA GLN A 224 13.25 -15.35 13.13
C GLN A 224 14.24 -14.99 12.01
N ALA A 225 14.78 -15.99 11.31
CA ALA A 225 15.71 -15.76 10.20
C ALA A 225 15.07 -14.92 9.08
N LEU A 226 13.82 -15.20 8.71
CA LEU A 226 13.08 -14.40 7.72
C LEU A 226 12.86 -12.96 8.21
N ALA A 227 12.55 -12.78 9.51
CA ALA A 227 12.41 -11.45 10.09
C ALA A 227 13.72 -10.67 10.05
N ASP A 228 14.84 -11.29 10.46
CA ASP A 228 16.16 -10.67 10.48
C ASP A 228 16.63 -10.26 9.08
N VAL A 229 16.39 -11.11 8.07
CA VAL A 229 16.73 -10.79 6.68
C VAL A 229 15.80 -9.73 6.10
N ALA A 230 14.51 -9.72 6.46
CA ALA A 230 13.57 -8.68 6.03
C ALA A 230 13.99 -7.28 6.52
N GLU A 231 14.51 -7.15 7.74
CA GLU A 231 15.01 -5.86 8.27
C GLU A 231 16.17 -5.29 7.43
N LYS A 232 16.91 -6.12 6.68
CA LYS A 232 18.06 -5.65 5.89
C LYS A 232 17.64 -4.82 4.68
N ILE A 233 16.50 -5.13 4.05
CA ILE A 233 15.98 -4.41 2.87
C ILE A 233 14.96 -3.33 3.25
N GLU A 234 14.25 -3.50 4.36
CA GLU A 234 13.23 -2.56 4.85
C GLU A 234 13.83 -1.42 5.67
N LYS A 235 14.70 -0.65 5.04
CA LYS A 235 15.39 0.51 5.61
C LYS A 235 15.62 1.56 4.55
N ASP A 236 15.91 2.78 4.96
CA ASP A 236 16.24 3.89 4.07
C ASP A 236 15.13 4.12 3.02
N MET A 237 13.87 4.03 3.45
CA MET A 237 12.70 4.20 2.58
C MET A 237 12.26 5.65 2.50
N ASP A 238 11.66 6.02 1.37
CA ASP A 238 10.96 7.28 1.17
C ASP A 238 9.51 7.14 1.63
N PHE A 239 9.02 8.10 2.42
CA PHE A 239 7.62 8.13 2.80
C PHE A 239 6.75 8.49 1.60
N VAL A 240 5.67 7.74 1.41
CA VAL A 240 4.74 7.93 0.28
C VAL A 240 3.45 8.57 0.77
N GLY A 241 2.87 8.06 1.85
CA GLY A 241 1.58 8.55 2.34
C GLY A 241 0.99 7.71 3.45
N ALA A 242 -0.23 8.04 3.84
CA ALA A 242 -0.99 7.30 4.84
C ALA A 242 -2.47 7.19 4.45
N THR A 243 -3.13 6.11 4.86
CA THR A 243 -4.56 5.88 4.58
C THR A 243 -5.37 5.85 5.86
N ALA A 244 -6.65 6.18 5.78
CA ALA A 244 -7.63 6.05 6.84
C ALA A 244 -8.76 5.10 6.43
N ILE A 245 -9.03 4.10 7.26
CA ILE A 245 -10.05 3.08 7.06
C ILE A 245 -11.04 3.11 8.21
N GLU A 246 -12.32 3.27 7.89
CA GLU A 246 -13.43 3.19 8.82
C GLU A 246 -13.89 1.75 9.02
N ASP A 247 -14.09 1.35 10.28
CA ASP A 247 -14.86 0.14 10.63
C ASP A 247 -16.31 0.54 10.90
N LYS A 248 -17.22 0.20 9.99
CA LYS A 248 -18.62 0.63 10.11
C LYS A 248 -19.25 0.06 11.37
N LEU A 249 -19.91 0.95 12.12
CA LEU A 249 -20.76 0.58 13.24
C LEU A 249 -22.09 -0.06 12.77
N GLN A 250 -22.71 -0.84 13.64
CA GLN A 250 -24.10 -1.31 13.45
C GLN A 250 -25.06 -0.13 13.63
N GLU A 251 -26.13 -0.08 12.82
CA GLU A 251 -27.22 0.92 12.96
C GLU A 251 -28.07 0.71 14.22
#